data_AF-A0A415ME92-F1
#
_entry.id   AF-A0A415ME92-F1
#
_cell.length_a   1.000
_cell.length_b   1.000
_cell.length_c   1.000
_cell.angle_alpha   90.00
_cell.angle_beta   90.00
_cell.angle_gamma   90.00
#
_symmetry.space_group_name_H-M   'P 1'
#
loop_
_entity.id
_entity.type
_entity.pdbx_description
1 polymer ?
#
loop_
_entity_poly.entity_id
_entity_poly.type
_entity_poly.pdbx_seq_one_letter_code
_entity_poly.pdbx_strand_id
1 'polypeptide(L)'
;MFEYNGYHFESVRKLKESEKKDICTFSKHIRSDRELGICDYDVDWKKHDYSWKDFYSASNDSQLDIFLCKENGKLYVPCEHELFQFEEKEHKLPTAKKIKR
;
A
#
# COMPACT_ATOMS: atom_id res chain seq x y z
N MET A 1 -5.63 4.85 -12.16
CA MET A 1 -4.17 4.69 -12.04
C MET A 1 -3.55 6.08 -12.04
N PHE A 2 -2.60 6.35 -11.14
CA PHE A 2 -1.83 7.59 -11.09
C PHE A 2 -0.36 7.27 -10.85
N GLU A 3 0.52 8.19 -11.22
CA GLU A 3 1.94 8.10 -10.95
C GLU A 3 2.28 8.94 -9.71
N TYR A 4 3.05 8.38 -8.79
CA TYR A 4 3.58 9.08 -7.63
C TYR A 4 5.03 8.67 -7.41
N ASN A 5 5.95 9.64 -7.39
CA ASN A 5 7.39 9.42 -7.28
C ASN A 5 7.95 8.41 -8.31
N GLY A 6 7.38 8.38 -9.53
CA GLY A 6 7.76 7.44 -10.59
C GLY A 6 7.16 6.03 -10.47
N TYR A 7 6.32 5.79 -9.45
CA TYR A 7 5.61 4.51 -9.28
C TYR A 7 4.14 4.65 -9.68
N HIS A 8 3.63 3.62 -10.34
CA HIS A 8 2.24 3.56 -10.78
C HIS A 8 1.36 2.89 -9.73
N PHE A 9 0.42 3.65 -9.17
CA PHE A 9 -0.54 3.17 -8.18
C PHE A 9 -1.95 3.12 -8.74
N GLU A 10 -2.68 2.08 -8.39
CA GLU A 10 -4.09 1.90 -8.72
C GLU A 10 -4.89 1.75 -7.43
N SER A 11 -5.96 2.53 -7.30
CA SER A 11 -6.81 2.51 -6.12
C SER A 11 -7.67 1.25 -6.14
N VAL A 12 -7.56 0.42 -5.10
CA VAL A 12 -8.19 -0.91 -5.05
C VAL A 12 -9.46 -0.88 -4.20
N ARG A 13 -9.32 -0.55 -2.90
CA ARG A 13 -10.44 -0.53 -1.95
C ARG A 13 -10.13 0.28 -0.68
N LYS A 14 -11.15 0.49 0.15
CA LYS A 14 -11.02 1.04 1.52
C LYS A 14 -10.72 -0.06 2.53
N LEU A 15 -10.04 0.31 3.62
CA LEU A 15 -9.93 -0.53 4.81
C LEU A 15 -11.30 -0.59 5.49
N LYS A 16 -11.67 -1.77 6.00
CA LYS A 16 -12.91 -1.92 6.75
C LYS A 16 -12.79 -1.19 8.08
N GLU A 17 -13.89 -0.65 8.59
CA GLU A 17 -13.92 0.00 9.91
C GLU A 17 -13.41 -0.94 11.01
N SER A 18 -13.69 -2.25 10.91
CA SER A 18 -13.15 -3.25 11.83
C SER A 18 -11.62 -3.34 11.82
N GLU A 19 -10.97 -3.18 10.65
CA GLU A 19 -9.51 -3.17 10.55
C GLU A 19 -8.91 -1.83 11.02
N LYS A 20 -9.62 -0.72 10.77
CA LYS A 20 -9.23 0.59 11.32
C LYS A 20 -9.33 0.64 12.85
N LYS A 21 -10.32 -0.04 13.42
CA LYS A 21 -10.54 -0.11 14.87
C LYS A 21 -9.50 -0.99 15.55
N ASP A 22 -9.08 -2.06 14.87
CA ASP A 22 -8.09 -3.01 15.34
C ASP A 22 -6.70 -2.73 14.73
N ILE A 23 -6.13 -1.57 15.08
CA ILE A 23 -4.81 -1.12 14.58
C ILE A 23 -3.73 -2.17 14.84
N CYS A 24 -3.80 -2.91 15.97
CA CYS A 24 -2.87 -3.99 16.30
C CYS A 24 -2.93 -5.14 15.27
N THR A 25 -4.10 -5.39 14.68
CA THR A 25 -4.26 -6.37 13.62
C THR A 25 -3.75 -5.77 12.30
N PHE A 26 -4.16 -4.54 11.98
CA PHE A 26 -3.71 -3.83 10.78
C PHE A 26 -2.17 -3.70 10.70
N SER A 27 -1.50 -3.29 11.77
CA SER A 27 -0.04 -3.21 11.87
C SER A 27 0.68 -4.54 11.64
N LYS A 28 0.01 -5.69 11.79
CA LYS A 28 0.58 -7.00 11.44
C LYS A 28 0.49 -7.33 9.95
N HIS A 29 -0.40 -6.65 9.23
CA HIS A 29 -0.59 -6.76 7.79
C HIS A 29 0.22 -5.73 7.01
N ILE A 30 0.54 -4.58 7.63
CA ILE A 30 1.40 -3.57 7.01
C ILE A 30 2.88 -3.74 7.37
N ARG A 31 3.78 -3.39 6.44
CA ARG A 31 5.23 -3.36 6.64
C ARG A 31 5.87 -2.20 5.89
N SER A 32 6.93 -1.62 6.45
CA SER A 32 7.72 -0.58 5.77
C SER A 32 8.51 -1.21 4.62
N ASP A 33 8.29 -0.68 3.42
CA ASP A 33 8.94 -1.16 2.20
C ASP A 33 10.17 -0.31 1.89
N ARG A 34 11.35 -0.92 2.04
CA ARG A 34 12.64 -0.28 1.75
C ARG A 34 12.94 -0.19 0.25
N GLU A 35 12.19 -0.89 -0.60
CA GLU A 35 12.39 -0.85 -2.06
C GLU A 35 11.85 0.46 -2.63
N LEU A 36 10.63 0.84 -2.20
CA LEU A 36 10.04 2.16 -2.46
C LEU A 36 10.75 3.25 -1.69
N GLY A 37 11.00 3.03 -0.38
CA GLY A 37 11.63 4.03 0.47
C GLY A 37 10.89 5.37 0.49
N ILE A 38 9.56 5.35 0.31
CA ILE A 38 8.69 6.53 0.30
C ILE A 38 8.22 6.76 1.74
N CYS A 39 8.94 7.62 2.46
CA CYS A 39 8.62 7.98 3.83
C CYS A 39 9.07 9.41 4.17
N ASP A 40 8.45 9.99 5.19
CA ASP A 40 8.79 11.30 5.74
C ASP A 40 9.88 11.21 6.85
N TYR A 41 10.30 10.00 7.20
CA TYR A 41 11.32 9.78 8.22
C TYR A 41 12.73 10.09 7.71
N ASP A 42 13.59 10.57 8.60
CA ASP A 42 15.03 10.71 8.35
C ASP A 42 15.72 9.34 8.54
N VAL A 43 15.79 8.55 7.47
CA VAL A 43 16.36 7.20 7.46
C VAL A 43 17.24 6.99 6.22
N ASP A 44 18.36 6.27 6.36
CA ASP A 44 19.32 6.05 5.26
C ASP A 44 18.72 5.33 4.03
N TRP A 45 17.62 4.62 4.21
CA TRP A 45 16.92 3.89 3.14
C TRP A 45 15.77 4.68 2.50
N LYS A 46 15.55 5.93 2.92
CA LYS A 46 14.58 6.84 2.29
C LYS A 46 15.07 7.17 0.88
N LYS A 47 14.23 6.90 -0.11
CA LYS A 47 14.48 7.22 -1.52
C LYS A 47 13.72 8.45 -1.98
N HIS A 48 12.51 8.63 -1.47
CA HIS A 48 11.66 9.75 -1.84
C HIS A 48 10.95 10.31 -0.61
N ASP A 49 10.75 11.63 -0.62
CA ASP A 49 9.86 12.28 0.33
C ASP A 49 8.42 11.81 0.12
N TYR A 50 7.75 11.56 1.24
CA TYR A 50 6.36 11.18 1.27
C TYR A 50 5.51 12.32 1.78
N SER A 51 4.46 12.64 1.06
CA SER A 51 3.44 13.57 1.54
C SER A 51 2.06 12.98 1.34
N TRP A 52 1.36 12.73 2.44
CA TRP A 52 0.00 12.21 2.42
C TRP A 52 -0.94 13.06 1.56
N LYS A 53 -0.84 14.40 1.65
CA LYS A 53 -1.65 15.31 0.83
C LYS A 53 -1.34 15.19 -0.66
N ASP A 54 -0.06 15.13 -1.01
CA ASP A 54 0.37 15.06 -2.40
C ASP A 54 -0.04 13.72 -3.04
N PHE A 55 0.06 12.63 -2.27
CA PHE A 55 -0.38 11.31 -2.70
C PHE A 55 -1.89 11.27 -3.00
N TYR A 56 -2.73 11.79 -2.10
CA TYR A 56 -4.18 11.84 -2.33
C TYR A 56 -4.56 12.79 -3.46
N SER A 57 -3.84 13.91 -3.62
CA SER A 57 -3.99 14.84 -4.74
C SER A 57 -3.71 14.13 -6.08
N ALA A 58 -2.59 13.39 -6.18
CA ALA A 58 -2.26 12.58 -7.35
C ALA A 58 -3.29 11.46 -7.61
N SER A 59 -3.86 10.93 -6.53
CA SER A 59 -4.91 9.92 -6.54
C SER A 59 -6.31 10.49 -6.84
N ASN A 60 -6.42 11.76 -7.23
CA ASN A 60 -7.68 12.44 -7.54
C ASN A 60 -8.66 12.40 -6.35
N ASP A 61 -8.15 12.61 -5.13
CA ASP A 61 -8.91 12.55 -3.87
C ASP A 61 -9.70 11.24 -3.70
N SER A 62 -9.15 10.15 -4.23
CA SER A 62 -9.73 8.83 -4.08
C SER A 62 -9.77 8.50 -2.59
N GLN A 63 -10.98 8.38 -2.03
CA GLN A 63 -11.18 8.06 -0.62
C GLN A 63 -10.76 6.62 -0.23
N LEU A 64 -9.99 5.93 -1.07
CA LEU A 64 -9.53 4.56 -0.89
C LEU A 64 -8.30 4.52 0.02
N ASP A 65 -8.16 3.46 0.81
CA ASP A 65 -7.03 3.27 1.73
C ASP A 65 -5.97 2.31 1.16
N ILE A 66 -6.31 1.45 0.19
CA ILE A 66 -5.42 0.44 -0.39
C ILE A 66 -5.16 0.73 -1.87
N PHE A 67 -3.89 0.68 -2.25
CA PHE A 67 -3.39 0.97 -3.58
C PHE A 67 -2.47 -0.14 -4.10
N LEU A 68 -2.70 -0.64 -5.31
CA LEU A 68 -1.83 -1.62 -5.95
C LEU A 68 -0.72 -0.89 -6.69
N CYS A 69 0.54 -1.19 -6.34
CA CYS A 69 1.68 -0.77 -7.14
C CYS A 69 1.82 -1.69 -8.34
N LYS A 70 1.76 -1.14 -9.56
CA LYS A 70 1.85 -1.90 -10.81
C LYS A 70 3.26 -2.42 -11.09
N GLU A 71 4.29 -1.74 -10.57
CA GLU A 71 5.69 -2.10 -10.77
C GLU A 71 6.02 -3.41 -10.05
N ASN A 72 5.66 -3.49 -8.77
CA ASN A 72 5.98 -4.65 -7.92
C ASN A 72 4.81 -5.63 -7.78
N GLY A 73 3.59 -5.25 -8.19
CA GLY A 73 2.37 -6.05 -8.00
C GLY A 73 1.93 -6.18 -6.53
N LYS A 74 2.46 -5.36 -5.63
CA LYS A 74 2.15 -5.38 -4.19
C LYS A 74 1.16 -4.28 -3.82
N LEU A 75 0.41 -4.48 -2.75
CA LEU A 75 -0.52 -3.49 -2.22
C LEU A 75 0.20 -2.57 -1.23
N TYR A 76 -0.24 -1.33 -1.17
CA TYR A 76 0.29 -0.27 -0.33
C TYR A 76 -0.84 0.54 0.29
N VAL A 77 -0.63 1.00 1.51
CA VAL A 77 -1.53 1.87 2.25
C VAL A 77 -0.80 3.17 2.58
N PRO A 78 -1.22 4.31 2.01
CA PRO A 78 -0.73 5.62 2.43
C PRO A 78 -1.21 5.92 3.84
N CYS A 79 -0.29 5.95 4.79
CA CYS A 79 -0.53 6.47 6.14
C CYS A 79 -0.07 7.93 6.25
N GLU A 80 -0.05 8.50 7.45
CA GLU A 80 0.33 9.91 7.63
C GLU A 80 1.81 10.18 7.31
N HIS A 81 2.70 9.22 7.62
CA HIS A 81 4.16 9.41 7.55
C HIS A 81 4.89 8.54 6.53
N GLU A 82 4.29 7.44 6.05
CA GLU A 82 4.90 6.58 5.04
C GLU A 82 3.86 5.79 4.25
N LEU A 83 4.31 5.26 3.11
CA LEU A 83 3.55 4.30 2.32
C LEU A 83 3.87 2.87 2.80
N PHE A 84 2.98 2.30 3.60
CA PHE A 84 3.19 0.94 4.08
C PHE A 84 2.79 -0.09 3.05
N GLN A 85 3.63 -1.11 2.82
CA GLN A 85 3.22 -2.29 2.08
C GLN A 85 2.14 -3.03 2.86
N PHE A 86 0.99 -3.25 2.23
CA PHE A 86 -0.09 -4.05 2.78
C PHE A 86 -0.02 -5.47 2.24
N GLU A 87 0.17 -6.42 3.14
CA GLU A 87 0.06 -7.83 2.83
C GLU A 87 -1.34 -8.31 3.24
N GLU A 88 -2.21 -8.48 2.24
CA GLU A 88 -3.39 -9.31 2.41
C GLU A 88 -2.88 -10.72 2.72
N LYS A 89 -2.71 -11.03 4.00
CA LYS A 89 -2.55 -12.42 4.43
C LYS A 89 -3.82 -13.11 3.98
N GLU A 90 -3.70 -13.76 2.84
CA GLU A 90 -4.69 -14.61 2.25
C GLU A 90 -5.22 -15.50 3.39
N HIS A 91 -6.43 -15.21 3.87
CA HIS A 91 -7.27 -16.30 4.36
C HIS A 91 -7.45 -17.17 3.13
N LYS A 92 -6.53 -18.14 2.96
CA LYS A 92 -6.44 -19.04 1.82
C LYS A 92 -7.84 -19.44 1.37
N LEU A 93 -8.34 -18.79 0.33
CA LEU A 93 -9.24 -19.47 -0.57
C LEU A 93 -8.30 -20.21 -1.51
N PRO A 94 -8.36 -21.55 -1.57
CA PRO A 94 -7.44 -22.35 -2.35
C PRO A 94 -7.57 -21.94 -3.82
N THR A 95 -6.67 -21.09 -4.30
CA THR A 95 -6.62 -20.73 -5.71
C THR A 95 -6.13 -21.96 -6.47
N ALA A 96 -7.06 -22.45 -7.28
CA ALA A 96 -7.03 -23.61 -8.13
C ALA A 96 -5.62 -24.03 -8.61
N LYS A 97 -5.33 -25.32 -8.38
CA LYS A 97 -4.28 -26.09 -9.06
C LYS A 97 -4.23 -25.68 -10.54
N LYS A 98 -3.09 -25.14 -10.98
CA LYS A 98 -2.71 -25.17 -12.40
C LYS A 98 -2.60 -26.65 -12.80
N ILE A 99 -3.67 -27.20 -13.37
CA ILE A 99 -3.63 -28.44 -14.14
C ILE A 99 -2.83 -28.13 -15.40
N LYS A 100 -1.55 -28.51 -15.43
CA LYS A 100 -0.82 -28.69 -16.68
C LYS A 100 -1.20 -30.06 -17.24
N ARG A 101 -1.80 -30.03 -18.43
CA ARG A 101 -2.12 -31.19 -19.27
C ARG A 101 -0.85 -31.87 -19.75
#